data_AF-A0A953Q8Y6-F1
#
_entry.id   AF-A0A953Q8Y6-F1
#
_cell.length_a   1.000
_cell.length_b   1.000
_cell.length_c   1.000
_cell.angle_alpha   90.00
_cell.angle_beta   90.00
_cell.angle_gamma   90.00
#
_symmetry.space_group_name_H-M   'P 1'
#
loop_
_entity.id
_entity.type
_entity.pdbx_description
1 polymer ?
#
loop_
_entity_poly.entity_id
_entity_poly.type
_entity_poly.pdbx_seq_one_letter_code
_entity_poly.pdbx_strand_id
1 'polypeptide(L)'
;MSRRVVLSACWVAMVVCIAGSHGNAQVGNIAASGVPLCSPAPCIVPPVWPATNVFAVNAPIAADPQNPRQLLLGSVNSDCSGVGPGFYLSRDGGSSWQQRCLPSFSYKGNEYLPINQPTVGYDSQGTAYEAAQYEFFDDSSSAALVAFQKSSDGGQTWSAPAPAAGHKNA
;
A
#
# COMPACT_ATOMS: atom_id res chain seq x y z
N MET A 1 -59.49 14.94 -26.09
CA MET A 1 -58.76 15.02 -24.81
C MET A 1 -57.55 14.10 -24.88
N SER A 2 -56.35 14.66 -25.08
CA SER A 2 -55.10 13.92 -25.26
C SER A 2 -54.43 13.68 -23.91
N ARG A 3 -54.38 12.43 -23.44
CA ARG A 3 -53.57 12.03 -22.27
C ARG A 3 -52.12 11.83 -22.71
N ARG A 4 -51.22 12.70 -22.25
CA ARG A 4 -49.76 12.48 -22.35
C ARG A 4 -49.34 11.55 -21.20
N VAL A 5 -48.81 10.38 -21.54
CA VAL A 5 -48.14 9.49 -20.58
C VAL A 5 -46.69 9.97 -20.48
N VAL A 6 -46.28 10.45 -19.31
CA VAL A 6 -44.88 10.76 -19.00
C VAL A 6 -44.28 9.50 -18.37
N LEU A 7 -43.43 8.80 -19.13
CA LEU A 7 -42.62 7.69 -18.62
C LEU A 7 -41.41 8.28 -17.89
N SER A 8 -41.41 8.20 -16.56
CA SER A 8 -40.28 8.57 -15.72
C SER A 8 -39.24 7.44 -15.78
N ALA A 9 -38.12 7.68 -16.46
CA ALA A 9 -37.02 6.73 -16.54
C ALA A 9 -36.28 6.70 -15.20
N CYS A 10 -36.48 5.63 -14.43
CA CYS A 10 -35.74 5.36 -13.20
C CYS A 10 -34.35 4.85 -13.58
N TRP A 11 -33.33 5.71 -13.53
CA TRP A 11 -31.94 5.31 -13.71
C TRP A 11 -31.49 4.52 -12.48
N VAL A 12 -31.50 3.19 -12.57
CA VAL A 12 -30.76 2.35 -11.63
C VAL A 12 -29.29 2.43 -12.05
N ALA A 13 -28.51 3.24 -11.35
CA ALA A 13 -27.07 3.21 -11.47
C ALA A 13 -26.57 1.86 -10.93
N MET A 14 -26.27 0.95 -11.85
CA MET A 14 -25.62 -0.31 -11.53
C MET A 14 -24.18 0.02 -11.10
N VAL A 15 -23.90 -0.04 -9.81
CA VAL A 15 -22.53 0.03 -9.29
C VAL A 15 -21.85 -1.27 -9.71
N VAL A 16 -21.04 -1.21 -10.76
CA VAL A 16 -20.11 -2.28 -11.10
C VAL A 16 -18.98 -2.24 -10.08
N CYS A 17 -19.06 -3.08 -9.05
CA CYS A 17 -17.90 -3.41 -8.24
C CYS A 17 -16.93 -4.21 -9.13
N ILE A 18 -15.94 -3.54 -9.72
CA ILE A 18 -14.82 -4.24 -10.34
C ILE A 18 -13.95 -4.74 -9.18
N ALA A 19 -14.13 -6.00 -8.80
CA ALA A 19 -13.10 -6.71 -8.06
C ALA A 19 -11.89 -6.80 -8.98
N GLY A 20 -10.86 -5.99 -8.72
CA GLY A 20 -9.60 -6.07 -9.45
C GLY A 20 -8.94 -7.41 -9.18
N SER A 21 -9.23 -8.42 -9.99
CA SER A 21 -8.32 -9.55 -10.16
C SER A 21 -7.00 -8.98 -10.68
N HIS A 22 -5.87 -9.36 -10.08
CA HIS A 22 -4.53 -9.04 -10.56
C HIS A 22 -4.38 -9.47 -12.02
N GLY A 23 -4.71 -8.57 -12.95
CA GLY A 23 -4.48 -8.75 -14.37
C GLY A 23 -3.01 -8.48 -14.63
N ASN A 24 -2.33 -9.42 -15.28
CA ASN A 24 -1.05 -9.15 -15.93
C ASN A 24 -1.24 -7.91 -16.82
N ALA A 25 -0.61 -6.80 -16.45
CA ALA A 25 -0.62 -5.60 -17.27
C ALA A 25 -0.02 -5.94 -18.64
N GLN A 26 -0.82 -5.77 -19.69
CA GLN A 26 -0.33 -5.74 -21.04
C GLN A 26 0.64 -4.55 -21.14
N VAL A 27 1.86 -4.79 -21.62
CA VAL A 27 2.87 -3.75 -21.82
C VAL A 27 2.35 -2.81 -22.92
N GLY A 28 1.74 -1.70 -22.51
CA GLY A 28 1.54 -0.55 -23.37
C GLY A 28 2.89 0.12 -23.61
N ASN A 29 3.22 0.40 -24.86
CA ASN A 29 4.46 1.08 -25.25
C ASN A 29 4.55 2.45 -24.55
N ILE A 30 5.35 2.52 -23.49
CA ILE A 30 5.71 3.79 -22.86
C ILE A 30 6.85 4.38 -23.69
N ALA A 31 6.51 5.26 -24.62
CA ALA A 31 7.45 6.24 -25.13
C ALA A 31 7.72 7.25 -23.99
N ALA A 32 8.63 6.89 -23.08
CA ALA A 32 9.14 7.79 -22.06
C ALA A 32 10.67 7.79 -22.09
N SER A 33 11.20 8.98 -22.33
CA SER A 33 12.61 9.33 -22.37
C SER A 33 13.41 8.70 -21.21
N GLY A 34 14.50 7.99 -21.56
CA GLY A 34 15.59 7.67 -20.62
C GLY A 34 15.65 6.24 -20.05
N VAL A 35 15.16 5.22 -20.75
CA VAL A 35 15.55 3.83 -20.44
C VAL A 35 17.03 3.66 -20.84
N PRO A 36 17.91 3.11 -19.98
CA PRO A 36 19.29 2.85 -20.37
C PRO A 36 19.32 2.01 -21.66
N LEU A 37 19.94 2.56 -22.70
CA LEU A 37 20.20 1.83 -23.95
C LEU A 37 21.30 0.78 -23.67
N CYS A 38 20.93 -0.46 -23.39
CA CYS A 38 21.86 -1.58 -23.54
C CYS A 38 21.49 -2.37 -24.80
N SER A 39 22.49 -2.72 -25.60
CA SER A 39 22.35 -3.52 -26.81
C SER A 39 23.30 -4.73 -26.76
N PRO A 40 22.81 -5.96 -27.02
CA PRO A 40 21.44 -6.31 -27.39
C PRO A 40 20.51 -6.42 -26.17
N ALA A 41 19.23 -6.09 -26.38
CA ALA A 41 18.16 -6.30 -25.42
C ALA A 41 17.93 -7.80 -25.15
N PRO A 42 17.42 -8.17 -23.95
CA PRO A 42 16.86 -7.31 -22.90
C PRO A 42 17.88 -6.87 -21.84
N CYS A 43 17.70 -5.64 -21.35
CA CYS A 43 18.49 -5.10 -20.25
C CYS A 43 18.20 -5.89 -18.97
N ILE A 44 19.12 -6.75 -18.57
CA ILE A 44 19.09 -7.36 -17.24
C ILE A 44 19.63 -6.31 -16.27
N VAL A 45 18.75 -5.53 -15.66
CA VAL A 45 19.12 -4.76 -14.48
C VAL A 45 19.37 -5.76 -13.34
N PRO A 46 20.49 -5.66 -12.61
CA PRO A 46 20.72 -6.54 -11.46
C PRO A 46 19.59 -6.34 -10.45
N PRO A 47 19.13 -7.39 -9.76
CA PRO A 47 18.11 -7.26 -8.73
C PRO A 47 18.63 -6.32 -7.65
N VAL A 48 17.93 -5.19 -7.45
CA VAL A 48 18.16 -4.29 -6.32
C VAL A 48 17.27 -4.77 -5.19
N TRP A 49 17.90 -5.24 -4.11
CA TRP A 49 17.20 -5.71 -2.93
C TRP A 49 16.71 -4.53 -2.10
N PRO A 50 15.41 -4.41 -1.80
CA PRO A 50 14.91 -3.39 -0.90
C PRO A 50 15.39 -3.60 0.54
N ALA A 51 15.67 -4.85 0.92
CA ALA A 51 16.08 -5.26 2.26
C ALA A 51 17.32 -6.16 2.23
N THR A 52 18.16 -6.08 3.26
CA THR A 52 19.33 -6.96 3.46
C THR A 52 19.05 -8.15 4.38
N ASN A 53 17.79 -8.39 4.75
CA ASN A 53 17.41 -9.37 5.77
C ASN A 53 17.06 -10.76 5.19
N VAL A 54 17.00 -11.77 6.07
CA VAL A 54 16.77 -13.18 5.71
C VAL A 54 15.27 -13.53 5.60
N PHE A 55 14.37 -12.56 5.82
CA PHE A 55 12.93 -12.82 6.01
C PHE A 55 12.05 -11.83 5.25
N ALA A 56 12.08 -11.90 3.91
CA ALA A 56 11.18 -11.13 3.06
C ALA A 56 9.94 -11.95 2.67
N VAL A 57 8.83 -11.73 3.38
CA VAL A 57 7.52 -12.33 3.09
C VAL A 57 6.43 -11.26 3.11
N ASN A 58 5.28 -11.57 2.50
CA ASN A 58 4.14 -10.66 2.36
C ASN A 58 4.56 -9.37 1.66
N ALA A 59 4.89 -9.47 0.36
CA ALA A 59 5.54 -8.39 -0.39
C ALA A 59 4.61 -7.64 -1.37
N PRO A 60 3.57 -6.91 -0.91
CA PRO A 60 2.79 -6.08 -1.81
C PRO A 60 3.63 -4.89 -2.28
N ILE A 61 3.43 -4.52 -3.53
CA ILE A 61 4.07 -3.36 -4.15
C ILE A 61 3.01 -2.55 -4.91
N ALA A 62 3.09 -1.23 -4.82
CA ALA A 62 2.24 -0.30 -5.54
C ALA A 62 3.08 0.82 -6.15
N ALA A 63 2.69 1.29 -7.33
CA ALA A 63 3.25 2.47 -7.97
C ALA A 63 2.27 3.65 -7.81
N ASP A 64 2.80 4.84 -7.60
CA ASP A 64 2.00 6.07 -7.59
C ASP A 64 1.42 6.31 -9.01
N PRO A 65 0.08 6.41 -9.16
CA PRO A 65 -0.55 6.66 -10.46
C PRO A 65 -0.22 8.06 -11.04
N GLN A 66 0.19 9.03 -10.21
CA GLN A 66 0.64 10.35 -10.65
C GLN A 66 2.15 10.36 -10.98
N ASN A 67 2.93 9.42 -10.44
CA ASN A 67 4.37 9.31 -10.66
C ASN A 67 4.85 7.84 -10.63
N PRO A 68 4.91 7.14 -11.78
CA PRO A 68 5.25 5.71 -11.80
C PRO A 68 6.68 5.38 -11.39
N ARG A 69 7.56 6.38 -11.18
CA ARG A 69 8.89 6.17 -10.58
C ARG A 69 8.84 6.06 -9.06
N GLN A 70 7.75 6.49 -8.43
CA GLN A 70 7.55 6.34 -7.00
C GLN A 70 6.88 4.99 -6.72
N LEU A 71 7.62 4.09 -6.08
CA LEU A 71 7.16 2.75 -5.72
C LEU A 71 7.14 2.61 -4.21
N LEU A 72 6.10 1.97 -3.70
CA LEU A 72 5.98 1.61 -2.29
C LEU A 72 5.87 0.10 -2.19
N LEU A 73 6.75 -0.51 -1.40
CA LEU A 73 6.79 -1.95 -1.16
C LEU A 73 6.65 -2.20 0.34
N GLY A 74 5.83 -3.17 0.71
CA GLY A 74 5.76 -3.71 2.07
C GLY A 74 6.49 -5.04 2.14
N SER A 75 7.06 -5.40 3.30
CA SER A 75 7.55 -6.75 3.60
C SER A 75 7.62 -6.94 5.11
N VAL A 76 7.51 -8.17 5.59
CA VAL A 76 8.00 -8.45 6.96
C VAL A 76 9.51 -8.22 6.98
N ASN A 77 10.02 -7.67 8.09
CA ASN A 77 11.40 -7.26 8.28
C ASN A 77 11.83 -7.47 9.73
N SER A 78 12.96 -8.16 9.93
CA SER A 78 13.57 -8.39 11.26
C SER A 78 14.07 -7.12 11.94
N ASP A 79 14.33 -6.06 11.19
CA ASP A 79 14.78 -4.77 11.71
C ASP A 79 13.62 -3.93 12.29
N CYS A 80 12.36 -4.34 12.03
CA CYS A 80 11.17 -3.66 12.53
C CYS A 80 10.59 -4.47 13.69
N SER A 81 10.71 -3.98 14.93
CA SER A 81 10.13 -4.62 16.13
C SER A 81 10.56 -6.09 16.34
N GLY A 82 11.79 -6.45 15.98
CA GLY A 82 12.33 -7.82 16.08
C GLY A 82 11.94 -8.71 14.90
N VAL A 83 10.66 -8.73 14.52
CA VAL A 83 10.11 -9.22 13.24
C VAL A 83 8.75 -8.55 13.02
N GLY A 84 8.67 -7.58 12.11
CA GLY A 84 7.51 -6.71 11.97
C GLY A 84 7.33 -6.15 10.56
N PRO A 85 6.29 -5.35 10.30
CA PRO A 85 6.04 -4.80 8.98
C PRO A 85 7.02 -3.67 8.66
N GLY A 86 7.86 -3.90 7.66
CA GLY A 86 8.74 -2.92 7.05
C GLY A 86 8.19 -2.41 5.71
N PHE A 87 8.52 -1.17 5.40
CA PHE A 87 8.12 -0.49 4.18
C PHE A 87 9.32 0.14 3.49
N TYR A 88 9.26 0.19 2.17
CA TYR A 88 10.36 0.61 1.32
C TYR A 88 9.83 1.54 0.25
N LEU A 89 10.33 2.77 0.26
CA LEU A 89 9.97 3.78 -0.73
C LEU A 89 11.10 3.90 -1.75
N SER A 90 10.79 3.72 -3.02
CA SER A 90 11.65 4.11 -4.13
C SER A 90 11.09 5.37 -4.78
N ARG A 91 11.99 6.26 -5.23
CA ARG A 91 11.66 7.47 -6.00
C ARG A 91 12.26 7.43 -7.41
N ASP A 92 12.92 6.34 -7.78
CA ASP A 92 13.71 6.19 -9.00
C ASP A 92 13.37 4.91 -9.78
N GLY A 93 12.14 4.41 -9.60
CA GLY A 93 11.64 3.22 -10.30
C GLY A 93 12.23 1.91 -9.78
N GLY A 94 12.64 1.86 -8.52
CA GLY A 94 13.17 0.68 -7.85
C GLY A 94 14.68 0.53 -7.95
N SER A 95 15.40 1.56 -8.39
CA SER A 95 16.87 1.54 -8.46
C SER A 95 17.51 1.76 -7.09
N SER A 96 16.82 2.45 -6.18
CA SER A 96 17.16 2.57 -4.76
C SER A 96 15.90 2.59 -3.90
N TRP A 97 16.05 2.20 -2.63
CA TRP A 97 14.96 2.05 -1.68
C TRP A 97 15.33 2.66 -0.32
N GLN A 98 14.40 3.40 0.27
CA GLN A 98 14.49 3.91 1.64
C GLN A 98 13.59 3.08 2.55
N GLN A 99 14.19 2.37 3.51
CA GLN A 99 13.48 1.57 4.50
C GLN A 99 12.86 2.44 5.60
N ARG A 100 11.71 2.00 6.10
CA ARG A 100 11.05 2.51 7.30
C ARG A 100 10.23 1.41 7.99
N CYS A 101 10.00 1.60 9.27
CA CYS A 101 9.14 0.74 10.09
C CYS A 101 7.94 1.55 10.57
N LEU A 102 6.80 0.90 10.73
CA LEU A 102 5.65 1.54 11.35
C LEU A 102 5.89 1.75 12.86
N PRO A 103 5.41 2.85 13.45
CA PRO A 103 5.46 3.06 14.89
C PRO A 103 4.30 2.32 15.58
N SER A 104 4.45 2.07 16.88
CA SER A 104 3.33 1.75 17.77
C SER A 104 2.41 2.96 17.96
N PHE A 105 1.20 2.72 18.45
CA PHE A 105 0.31 3.82 18.81
C PHE A 105 -0.69 3.42 19.89
N SER A 106 -1.14 4.41 20.66
CA SER A 106 -2.16 4.23 21.68
C SER A 106 -3.56 4.37 21.09
N TYR A 107 -4.43 3.39 21.36
CA TYR A 107 -5.83 3.40 20.96
C TYR A 107 -6.71 2.83 22.07
N LYS A 108 -7.73 3.60 22.48
CA LYS A 108 -8.65 3.24 23.57
C LYS A 108 -7.95 2.84 24.89
N GLY A 109 -6.82 3.48 25.20
CA GLY A 109 -6.06 3.23 26.42
C GLY A 109 -5.07 2.07 26.36
N ASN A 110 -5.01 1.34 25.23
CA ASN A 110 -4.05 0.25 25.01
C ASN A 110 -2.99 0.66 23.98
N GLU A 111 -1.76 0.17 24.16
CA GLU A 111 -0.67 0.38 23.21
C GLU A 111 -0.64 -0.77 22.20
N TYR A 112 -0.77 -0.44 20.92
CA TYR A 112 -0.78 -1.39 19.82
C TYR A 112 0.57 -1.40 19.12
N LEU A 113 1.17 -2.58 18.99
CA LEU A 113 2.44 -2.80 18.31
C LEU A 113 2.20 -3.33 16.88
N PRO A 114 2.94 -2.86 15.86
CA PRO A 114 2.85 -3.40 14.51
C PRO A 114 3.52 -4.78 14.44
N ILE A 115 2.80 -5.80 13.99
CA ILE A 115 3.27 -7.20 14.03
C ILE A 115 3.52 -7.80 12.66
N ASN A 116 2.60 -7.68 11.69
CA ASN A 116 2.75 -8.35 10.39
C ASN A 116 1.83 -7.77 9.30
N GLN A 117 1.69 -8.51 8.18
CA GLN A 117 0.75 -8.23 7.09
C GLN A 117 0.88 -6.81 6.52
N PRO A 118 2.10 -6.39 6.12
CA PRO A 118 2.25 -5.11 5.45
C PRO A 118 1.36 -5.09 4.20
N THR A 119 0.69 -3.97 3.99
CA THR A 119 -0.20 -3.69 2.88
C THR A 119 0.09 -2.28 2.41
N VAL A 120 0.16 -2.08 1.09
CA VAL A 120 0.49 -0.78 0.49
C VAL A 120 -0.51 -0.41 -0.57
N GLY A 121 -0.69 0.88 -0.79
CA GLY A 121 -1.56 1.39 -1.85
C GLY A 121 -1.34 2.86 -2.13
N TYR A 122 -1.87 3.30 -3.27
CA TYR A 122 -1.97 4.70 -3.64
C TYR A 122 -3.42 5.03 -4.00
N ASP A 123 -3.88 6.22 -3.64
CA ASP A 123 -5.10 6.77 -4.23
C ASP A 123 -4.83 7.41 -5.60
N SER A 124 -5.89 7.82 -6.29
CA SER A 124 -5.78 8.47 -7.61
C SER A 124 -5.02 9.81 -7.61
N GLN A 125 -4.83 10.43 -6.44
CA GLN A 125 -4.15 11.71 -6.26
C GLN A 125 -2.68 11.53 -5.83
N GLY A 126 -2.20 10.29 -5.73
CA GLY A 126 -0.83 9.98 -5.31
C GLY A 126 -0.61 9.98 -3.79
N THR A 127 -1.69 10.00 -2.98
CA THR A 127 -1.54 9.75 -1.54
C THR A 127 -1.12 8.30 -1.34
N ALA A 128 0.03 8.10 -0.70
CA ALA A 128 0.53 6.79 -0.32
C ALA A 128 -0.13 6.31 0.96
N TYR A 129 -0.41 5.01 1.04
CA TYR A 129 -0.94 4.32 2.21
C TYR A 129 -0.06 3.14 2.57
N GLU A 130 0.25 3.04 3.85
CA GLU A 130 0.88 1.87 4.46
C GLU A 130 -0.03 1.38 5.57
N ALA A 131 -0.33 0.09 5.57
CA ALA A 131 -1.16 -0.53 6.59
C ALA A 131 -0.55 -1.85 7.04
N ALA A 132 -0.84 -2.23 8.28
CA ALA A 132 -0.39 -3.49 8.84
C ALA A 132 -1.35 -3.98 9.91
N GLN A 133 -1.19 -5.25 10.29
CA GLN A 133 -1.76 -5.77 11.51
C GLN A 133 -1.01 -5.21 12.72
N TYR A 134 -1.79 -4.77 13.70
CA TYR A 134 -1.34 -4.34 14.99
C TYR A 134 -2.01 -5.17 16.08
N GLU A 135 -1.27 -5.45 17.14
CA GLU A 135 -1.77 -6.21 18.28
C GLU A 135 -1.43 -5.49 19.58
N PHE A 136 -2.33 -5.63 20.55
CA PHE A 136 -2.04 -5.34 21.94
C PHE A 136 -2.12 -6.64 22.74
N PHE A 137 -1.29 -6.72 23.78
CA PHE A 137 -1.28 -7.82 24.73
C PHE A 137 -1.18 -7.24 26.14
N ASP A 138 -2.05 -7.69 27.04
CA ASP A 138 -1.90 -7.52 28.48
C ASP A 138 -2.03 -8.89 29.17
N ASP A 139 -1.87 -8.93 30.50
CA ASP A 139 -1.89 -10.18 31.29
C ASP A 139 -3.23 -10.94 31.22
N SER A 140 -4.29 -10.29 30.75
CA SER A 140 -5.68 -10.76 30.78
C SER A 140 -6.38 -10.77 29.42
N SER A 141 -5.85 -10.07 28.42
CA SER A 141 -6.53 -9.83 27.15
C SER A 141 -5.56 -9.55 25.99
N SER A 142 -6.05 -9.79 24.78
CA SER A 142 -5.38 -9.39 23.54
C SER A 142 -6.43 -8.95 22.54
N ALA A 143 -6.07 -8.01 21.67
CA ALA A 143 -6.83 -7.78 20.45
C ALA A 143 -5.93 -7.35 19.31
N ALA A 144 -6.43 -7.61 18.11
CA ALA A 144 -5.83 -7.20 16.87
C ALA A 144 -6.70 -6.16 16.16
N LEU A 145 -6.04 -5.25 15.45
CA LEU A 145 -6.66 -4.35 14.49
C LEU A 145 -5.74 -4.19 13.27
N VAL A 146 -6.30 -3.67 12.19
CA VAL A 146 -5.52 -3.11 11.09
C VAL A 146 -5.46 -1.60 11.31
N ALA A 147 -4.26 -1.04 11.28
CA ALA A 147 -4.05 0.40 11.26
C ALA A 147 -3.22 0.81 10.05
N PHE A 148 -3.34 2.07 9.68
CA PHE A 148 -2.66 2.65 8.53
C PHE A 148 -2.05 4.02 8.85
N GLN A 149 -1.00 4.35 8.11
CA GLN A 149 -0.49 5.71 7.95
C GLN A 149 -0.63 6.11 6.49
N LYS A 150 -0.70 7.43 6.24
CA LYS A 150 -0.72 7.96 4.89
C LYS A 150 0.29 9.09 4.70
N SER A 151 0.71 9.29 3.46
CA SER A 151 1.55 10.40 3.04
C SER A 151 0.97 11.05 1.79
N SER A 152 0.84 12.37 1.79
CA SER A 152 0.40 13.17 0.64
C SER A 152 1.52 13.98 0.00
N ASP A 153 2.78 13.75 0.40
CA ASP A 153 3.96 14.53 -0.02
C ASP A 153 5.06 13.64 -0.63
N GLY A 154 4.65 12.54 -1.25
CA GLY A 154 5.56 11.58 -1.88
C GLY A 154 6.36 10.76 -0.86
N GLY A 155 5.79 10.50 0.32
CA GLY A 155 6.42 9.70 1.37
C GLY A 155 7.48 10.44 2.19
N GLN A 156 7.53 11.78 2.16
CA GLN A 156 8.45 12.57 2.98
C GLN A 156 7.99 12.62 4.43
N THR A 157 6.70 12.82 4.64
CA THR A 157 6.07 12.79 5.96
C THR A 157 4.87 11.85 5.97
N TRP A 158 4.57 11.32 7.15
CA TRP A 158 3.52 10.33 7.35
C TRP A 158 2.65 10.74 8.54
N SER A 159 1.34 10.54 8.40
CA SER A 159 0.39 10.77 9.50
C SER A 159 0.68 9.87 10.69
N ALA A 160 0.17 10.20 11.88
CA ALA A 160 0.06 9.21 12.96
C ALA A 160 -0.76 7.98 12.49
N PRO A 161 -0.52 6.78 13.04
CA PRO A 161 -1.34 5.61 12.74
C PRO A 161 -2.80 5.84 13.13
N ALA A 162 -3.71 5.33 12.32
CA ALA A 162 -5.14 5.35 12.60
C ALA A 162 -5.75 3.95 12.34
N PRO A 163 -6.71 3.49 13.16
CA PRO A 163 -7.36 2.21 12.95
C PRO A 163 -8.21 2.25 11.66
N ALA A 164 -8.05 1.23 10.82
CA ALA A 164 -8.86 0.98 9.62
C ALA A 164 -9.96 -0.05 9.88
N ALA A 165 -9.63 -1.13 10.60
CA ALA A 165 -10.55 -2.22 10.91
C ALA A 165 -10.13 -2.88 12.22
N GLY A 166 -11.08 -3.35 13.01
CA GLY A 166 -10.77 -4.00 14.29
C GLY A 166 -12.04 -4.40 15.02
N HIS A 167 -11.88 -5.06 16.16
CA HIS A 167 -13.01 -5.50 16.97
C HIS A 167 -13.78 -4.28 17.49
N LYS A 168 -15.08 -4.17 17.15
CA LYS A 168 -15.91 -2.99 17.48
C LYS A 168 -16.00 -2.69 18.99
N ASN A 169 -15.80 -3.71 19.82
CA ASN A 169 -16.01 -3.66 21.28
C ASN A 169 -14.71 -3.81 22.10
N ALA A 170 -13.53 -3.68 21.48
CA ALA A 170 -12.30 -3.48 22.26
C ALA A 170 -12.30 -2.08 22.90
#